data_AF-A0AAX3LYK2-F1
#
_entry.id   AF-A0AAX3LYK2-F1
#
_cell.length_a   1.000
_cell.length_b   1.000
_cell.length_c   1.000
_cell.angle_alpha   90.00
_cell.angle_beta   90.00
_cell.angle_gamma   90.00
#
_symmetry.space_group_name_H-M   'P 1'
#
loop_
_entity.id
_entity.type
_entity.pdbx_description
1 polymer ?
#
loop_
_entity_poly.entity_id
_entity_poly.type
_entity_poly.pdbx_seq_one_letter_code
_entity_poly.pdbx_strand_id
1 'polypeptide(L)'
;MEQIRFKLNETLKIIGATRNKLSVESKIRSATILDLASGNTRTIKLETLISILNAINEIAINNGVNRTFDIEDIIEYIPVDQEKKDQ
;
A
#
# COMPACT_ATOMS: atom_id res chain seq x y z
N MET A 1 -3.65 4.93 -18.11
CA MET A 1 -3.63 4.17 -16.83
C MET A 1 -2.78 4.88 -15.78
N GLU A 2 -2.56 6.20 -15.87
CA GLU A 2 -1.72 6.97 -14.93
C GLU A 2 -2.52 7.67 -13.82
N GLN A 3 -3.84 7.46 -13.75
CA GLN A 3 -4.70 8.07 -12.74
C GLN A 3 -4.73 7.29 -11.41
N ILE A 4 -3.95 6.22 -11.27
CA ILE A 4 -3.85 5.44 -10.02
C ILE A 4 -2.39 5.42 -9.60
N ARG A 5 -2.10 5.96 -8.41
CA ARG A 5 -0.79 5.91 -7.78
C ARG A 5 -0.84 4.94 -6.59
N PHE A 6 0.12 4.03 -6.52
CA PHE A 6 0.29 3.14 -5.37
C PHE A 6 1.23 3.77 -4.35
N LYS A 7 0.78 3.88 -3.10
CA LYS A 7 1.51 4.50 -1.97
C LYS A 7 2.07 3.47 -0.99
N LEU A 8 2.04 2.18 -1.32
CA LEU A 8 2.45 1.10 -0.43
C LEU A 8 3.87 1.26 0.13
N ASN A 9 4.82 1.77 -0.65
CA ASN A 9 6.18 2.03 -0.15
C ASN A 9 6.24 3.14 0.90
N GLU A 10 5.43 4.17 0.78
CA GLU A 10 5.35 5.28 1.74
C GLU A 10 4.75 4.77 3.05
N THR A 11 3.65 4.02 2.96
CA THR A 11 3.00 3.38 4.10
C THR A 11 3.93 2.43 4.85
N LEU A 12 4.70 1.59 4.13
CA LEU A 12 5.69 0.71 4.74
C LEU A 12 6.80 1.48 5.47
N LYS A 13 7.23 2.64 4.95
CA LYS A 13 8.21 3.49 5.64
C LYS A 13 7.63 4.08 6.93
N ILE A 14 6.39 4.57 6.90
CA ILE A 14 5.71 5.14 8.08
C ILE A 14 5.63 4.11 9.21
N ILE A 15 5.26 2.85 8.88
CA ILE A 15 5.13 1.79 9.88
C ILE A 15 6.47 1.08 10.19
N GLY A 16 7.59 1.48 9.60
CA GLY A 16 8.89 0.84 9.83
C GLY A 16 8.99 -0.61 9.36
N ALA A 17 8.29 -0.98 8.29
CA ALA A 17 8.22 -2.35 7.78
C ALA A 17 8.87 -2.52 6.40
N THR A 18 9.22 -3.77 6.09
CA THR A 18 9.73 -4.15 4.76
C THR A 18 8.65 -4.86 3.96
N ARG A 19 8.79 -4.85 2.62
CA ARG A 19 7.93 -5.64 1.71
C ARG A 19 7.90 -7.13 2.05
N ASN A 20 9.03 -7.67 2.52
CA ASN A 20 9.12 -9.08 2.92
C ASN A 20 8.31 -9.34 4.20
N LYS A 21 8.42 -8.47 5.20
CA LYS A 21 7.61 -8.57 6.43
C LYS A 21 6.13 -8.51 6.09
N LEU A 22 5.72 -7.58 5.22
CA LEU A 22 4.33 -7.51 4.74
C LEU A 22 3.89 -8.79 4.04
N SER A 23 4.71 -9.35 3.14
CA SER A 23 4.39 -10.60 2.42
C SER A 23 4.09 -11.76 3.37
N VAL A 24 4.89 -11.90 4.42
CA VAL A 24 4.73 -12.95 5.43
C VAL A 24 3.43 -12.75 6.22
N GLU A 25 3.21 -11.54 6.73
CA GLU A 25 2.06 -11.22 7.58
C GLU A 25 0.73 -11.30 6.81
N SER A 26 0.71 -10.75 5.59
CA SER A 26 -0.48 -10.75 4.75
C SER A 26 -0.73 -12.09 4.03
N LYS A 27 0.22 -13.04 4.12
CA LYS A 27 0.22 -14.31 3.37
C LYS A 27 0.10 -14.12 1.85
N ILE A 28 0.60 -12.99 1.35
CA ILE A 28 0.61 -12.66 -0.08
C ILE A 28 2.01 -12.95 -0.63
N ARG A 29 2.07 -13.49 -1.85
CA ARG A 29 3.34 -13.80 -2.52
C ARG A 29 4.17 -12.52 -2.66
N SER A 30 5.48 -12.61 -2.38
CA SER A 30 6.37 -11.45 -2.44
C SER A 30 6.41 -10.76 -3.80
N ALA A 31 6.25 -11.51 -4.89
CA ALA A 31 6.12 -10.95 -6.24
C ALA A 31 4.91 -10.01 -6.36
N THR A 32 3.76 -10.38 -5.80
CA THR A 32 2.56 -9.55 -5.81
C THR A 32 2.73 -8.28 -4.99
N ILE A 33 3.37 -8.37 -3.81
CA ILE A 33 3.70 -7.18 -3.00
C ILE A 33 4.70 -6.28 -3.73
N LEU A 34 5.68 -6.86 -4.42
CA LEU A 34 6.64 -6.12 -5.24
C LEU A 34 5.95 -5.37 -6.39
N ASP A 35 5.05 -6.04 -7.12
CA ASP A 35 4.30 -5.44 -8.23
C ASP A 35 3.43 -4.28 -7.74
N LEU A 36 2.75 -4.45 -6.60
CA LEU A 36 1.93 -3.41 -5.98
C LEU A 36 2.77 -2.21 -5.56
N ALA A 37 3.88 -2.47 -4.85
CA ALA A 37 4.78 -1.43 -4.38
C ALA A 37 5.46 -0.67 -5.54
N SER A 38 5.63 -1.31 -6.69
CA SER A 38 6.26 -0.70 -7.87
C SER A 38 5.26 -0.04 -8.81
N GLY A 39 3.95 -0.10 -8.51
CA GLY A 39 2.90 0.41 -9.38
C GLY A 39 2.65 -0.39 -10.66
N ASN A 40 3.22 -1.60 -10.76
CA ASN A 40 3.08 -2.47 -11.93
C ASN A 40 1.77 -3.27 -11.93
N THR A 41 1.02 -3.24 -10.82
CA THR A 41 -0.24 -3.99 -10.68
C THR A 41 -1.35 -3.37 -11.52
N ARG A 42 -1.92 -4.18 -12.42
CA ARG A 42 -3.09 -3.81 -13.24
C ARG A 42 -4.43 -4.22 -12.61
N THR A 43 -4.41 -5.24 -11.78
CA THR A 43 -5.60 -5.79 -11.12
C THR A 43 -5.23 -6.24 -9.72
N ILE A 44 -6.04 -5.82 -8.75
CA ILE A 44 -5.97 -6.32 -7.38
C ILE A 44 -7.36 -6.83 -7.00
N LYS A 45 -7.42 -8.00 -6.37
CA LYS A 45 -8.67 -8.50 -5.81
C LYS A 45 -8.92 -7.83 -4.45
N LEU A 46 -10.18 -7.56 -4.12
CA LEU A 46 -10.56 -6.98 -2.83
C LEU A 46 -10.07 -7.84 -1.65
N GLU A 47 -10.12 -9.17 -1.76
CA GLU A 47 -9.59 -10.08 -0.74
C GLU A 47 -8.10 -9.81 -0.46
N THR A 48 -7.30 -9.56 -1.50
CA THR A 48 -5.87 -9.25 -1.39
C THR A 48 -5.65 -7.88 -0.74
N LEU A 49 -6.45 -6.89 -1.11
CA LEU A 49 -6.39 -5.55 -0.52
C LEU A 49 -6.71 -5.60 0.98
N ILE A 50 -7.74 -6.34 1.38
CA ILE A 50 -8.12 -6.55 2.78
C ILE A 50 -6.99 -7.25 3.55
N SER A 51 -6.40 -8.32 3.00
CA SER A 51 -5.27 -9.01 3.65
C SER A 51 -4.07 -8.10 3.86
N ILE A 52 -3.78 -7.21 2.91
CA ILE A 52 -2.70 -6.23 3.02
C ILE A 52 -3.02 -5.19 4.10
N LEU A 53 -4.24 -4.64 4.10
CA LEU A 53 -4.67 -3.65 5.11
C LEU A 53 -4.61 -4.20 6.53
N ASN A 54 -5.09 -5.43 6.73
CA ASN A 54 -5.04 -6.09 8.04
C ASN A 54 -3.58 -6.25 8.50
N ALA A 55 -2.70 -6.74 7.62
CA ALA A 55 -1.28 -6.89 7.92
C ALA A 55 -0.58 -5.56 8.21
N ILE A 56 -0.88 -4.49 7.45
CA ILE A 56 -0.33 -3.15 7.68
C ILE A 56 -0.72 -2.66 9.07
N ASN A 57 -2.01 -2.75 9.42
CA ASN A 57 -2.49 -2.29 10.72
C ASN A 57 -1.95 -3.12 11.88
N GLU A 58 -1.84 -4.44 11.72
CA GLU A 58 -1.22 -5.32 12.72
C GLU A 58 0.26 -4.96 12.95
N ILE A 59 1.01 -4.75 11.87
CA ILE A 59 2.42 -4.32 11.96
C ILE A 59 2.53 -2.92 12.59
N ALA A 60 1.65 -2.00 12.22
CA ALA A 60 1.61 -0.64 12.78
C ALA A 60 1.43 -0.67 14.30
N ILE A 61 0.46 -1.45 14.80
CA ILE A 61 0.21 -1.64 16.24
C ILE A 61 1.46 -2.22 16.93
N ASN A 62 2.05 -3.27 16.35
CA ASN A 62 3.24 -3.92 16.90
C ASN A 62 4.46 -2.98 16.95
N ASN A 63 4.53 -2.02 16.04
CA ASN A 63 5.60 -1.02 15.98
C ASN A 63 5.27 0.28 16.73
N GLY A 64 4.17 0.33 17.48
CA GLY A 64 3.78 1.50 18.30
C GLY A 64 3.26 2.69 17.50
N VAL A 65 2.82 2.47 16.26
CA VAL A 65 2.21 3.52 15.42
C VAL A 65 0.74 3.66 15.77
N ASN A 66 0.37 4.78 16.40
CA ASN A 66 -1.00 5.07 16.83
C ASN A 66 -1.85 5.69 15.70
N ARG A 67 -1.94 4.99 14.57
CA ARG A 67 -2.73 5.38 13.39
C ARG A 67 -3.29 4.13 12.72
N THR A 68 -4.56 4.16 12.35
CA THR A 68 -5.17 3.15 11.47
C THR A 68 -4.95 3.54 10.01
N PHE A 69 -4.58 2.56 9.20
CA PHE A 69 -4.33 2.70 7.76
C PHE A 69 -5.50 2.14 6.96
N ASP A 70 -5.86 2.80 5.88
CA ASP A 70 -6.99 2.43 5.01
C ASP A 70 -6.60 2.34 3.52
N ILE A 71 -7.60 2.23 2.63
CA ILE A 71 -7.37 2.06 1.19
C ILE A 71 -6.58 3.26 0.62
N GLU A 72 -6.80 4.46 1.12
CA GLU A 72 -6.13 5.67 0.65
C GLU A 72 -4.63 5.63 0.99
N ASP A 73 -4.20 4.87 1.99
CA ASP A 73 -2.79 4.63 2.28
C ASP A 73 -2.11 3.65 1.31
N ILE A 74 -2.88 2.95 0.48
CA ILE A 74 -2.36 2.00 -0.51
C ILE A 74 -2.51 2.54 -1.92
N ILE A 75 -3.65 3.17 -2.22
CA ILE A 75 -4.07 3.57 -3.56
C ILE A 75 -4.59 5.00 -3.52
N GLU A 76 -4.10 5.84 -4.43
CA GLU A 76 -4.58 7.19 -4.66
C GLU A 76 -5.09 7.33 -6.09
N TYR A 77 -6.25 7.95 -6.24
CA TYR A 77 -6.77 8.39 -7.53
C TYR A 77 -6.27 9.80 -7.85
N ILE A 78 -5.67 9.98 -9.03
CA ILE A 78 -5.19 11.26 -9.56
C ILE A 78 -6.15 11.71 -10.67
N PRO A 79 -7.04 12.69 -10.42
CA PRO A 79 -7.92 13.25 -11.44
C PRO A 79 -7.11 13.96 -12.54
N VAL A 80 -7.64 13.97 -13.77
CA VAL A 80 -7.01 14.57 -14.97
C VAL A 80 -6.67 16.05 -14.79
N ASP A 81 -7.41 16.78 -13.95
CA ASP A 81 -7.28 18.23 -13.82
C ASP A 81 -6.26 18.70 -12.76
N GLN A 82 -5.52 17.78 -12.12
CA GLN A 82 -4.63 18.08 -10.99
C GLN A 82 -3.13 18.21 -11.37
N GLU A 83 -2.75 18.15 -12.65
CA GLU A 83 -1.33 18.27 -13.07
C GLU A 83 -0.69 19.68 -12.89
N LYS A 84 -1.37 20.64 -12.25
CA LYS A 84 -0.90 22.05 -12.14
C LYS A 84 -0.94 22.66 -10.75
N LYS A 85 -0.73 21.88 -9.69
CA LYS A 85 -0.44 22.45 -8.36
C LYS A 85 0.63 21.59 -7.74
N ASP A 86 1.89 21.95 -7.98
CA ASP A 86 3.08 21.70 -7.13
C ASP A 86 4.36 21.95 -7.95
N GLN A 87 4.46 23.13 -8.59
CA GLN A 87 5.73 23.77 -8.94
C GLN A 87 5.93 24.97 -8.02
#